data_AF-A0A3A5ARF9-F1
#
_entry.id   AF-A0A3A5ARF9-F1
#
_cell.length_a   1.000
_cell.length_b   1.000
_cell.length_c   1.000
_cell.angle_alpha   90.00
_cell.angle_beta   90.00
_cell.angle_gamma   90.00
#
_symmetry.space_group_name_H-M   'P 1'
#
loop_
_entity.id
_entity.type
_entity.pdbx_description
1 polymer ?
#
loop_
_entity_poly.entity_id
_entity_poly.type
_entity_poly.pdbx_seq_one_letter_code
_entity_poly.pdbx_strand_id
1 'polypeptide(L)'
;MEKGRPLLRWAGILLVFAAVSLMGNEVRGDAGPVKTPEPGRSDRLTIDTLAAFQKLELPPVTFFHDKHTDALLKEKKGCETCHLVEDKQLSLTFLRKKGTEPAEIKDIYHKGCIGCHMETAAAGKVSGPPDGLCRSCHDAKPKVPSTRLAAGLEKVLHYRHVDSKSIPAQAPAKDNCAACHHEYDQKAKKTYYAKGQESNCGYCHLAQPQAGVKSYEQAAHQQCVLCHLDLANKGVKEPVPVRCGDCHGAKGQAQTAKNNQAVAAKLKDPNVLRINRGQPNATMITYDPKFEDKPVKPLLMNPVPFDHQNHEKYSESCQVCHHASLEACGKCHTLAGSKDGKGVTFEQAMHSKTNKQSCIGCHNEQQATPNCQGCHRGLTAARKADDASCSQCHTAVPGISGKDVLSPAQKASMAETLLKKRTPTLSTYPVEDIPEKVVIQELMDQYKPVELNHRQHVQALMKGLKDNKLAQYFHGDPGTICQGCHHNSPPSKNPPKCANCHPQAHGQTFANIEATRPGLLAAQHGQCMNCHKVMAVKPEATACTECHKERKK
;
A
#
# COMPACT_ATOMS: atom_id res chain seq x y z
N MET A 1 13.39 28.70 -82.42
CA MET A 1 14.36 28.85 -81.31
C MET A 1 13.57 29.29 -80.09
N GLU A 2 12.78 28.44 -79.43
CA GLU A 2 13.22 27.35 -78.54
C GLU A 2 14.40 27.73 -77.64
N LYS A 3 14.07 27.96 -76.34
CA LYS A 3 14.86 27.89 -75.09
C LYS A 3 14.58 29.10 -74.21
N GLY A 4 13.61 28.96 -73.30
CA GLY A 4 13.29 29.98 -72.29
C GLY A 4 12.13 29.66 -71.37
N ARG A 5 11.27 28.70 -71.73
CA ARG A 5 10.10 28.31 -70.93
C ARG A 5 10.31 27.32 -69.74
N PRO A 6 11.45 26.63 -69.53
CA PRO A 6 11.55 25.74 -68.36
C PRO A 6 11.99 26.47 -67.08
N LEU A 7 12.71 27.59 -67.16
CA LEU A 7 13.19 28.35 -65.98
C LEU A 7 12.08 29.12 -65.25
N LEU A 8 11.08 29.65 -65.99
CA LEU A 8 9.93 30.33 -65.37
C LEU A 8 9.01 29.37 -64.60
N ARG A 9 8.91 28.11 -65.03
CA ARG A 9 8.08 27.10 -64.35
C ARG A 9 8.68 26.67 -63.00
N TRP A 10 10.00 26.54 -62.93
CA TRP A 10 10.70 26.25 -61.66
C TRP A 10 10.76 27.45 -60.71
N ALA A 11 10.90 28.67 -61.23
CA ALA A 11 10.81 29.89 -60.43
C ALA A 11 9.40 30.09 -59.82
N GLY A 12 8.34 29.78 -60.57
CA GLY A 12 6.96 29.80 -60.07
C GLY A 12 6.68 28.76 -58.98
N ILE A 13 7.22 27.55 -59.11
CA ILE A 13 7.07 26.49 -58.11
C ILE A 13 7.85 26.81 -56.83
N LEU A 14 9.05 27.39 -56.93
CA LEU A 14 9.84 27.83 -55.77
C LEU A 14 9.21 29.03 -55.05
N LEU A 15 8.57 29.96 -55.77
CA LEU A 15 7.82 31.07 -55.18
C LEU A 15 6.54 30.61 -54.46
N VAL A 16 5.85 29.59 -54.99
CA VAL A 16 4.69 28.99 -54.31
C VAL A 16 5.13 28.19 -53.07
N PHE A 17 6.23 27.44 -53.12
CA PHE A 17 6.78 26.77 -51.93
C PHE A 17 7.32 27.75 -50.87
N ALA A 18 7.90 28.88 -51.27
CA ALA A 18 8.32 29.93 -50.35
C ALA A 18 7.10 30.66 -49.73
N ALA A 19 6.03 30.91 -50.49
CA ALA A 19 4.80 31.50 -49.98
C ALA A 19 4.03 30.54 -49.03
N VAL A 20 4.01 29.23 -49.32
CA VAL A 20 3.43 28.22 -48.43
C VAL A 20 4.31 27.99 -47.18
N SER A 21 5.62 28.17 -47.27
CA SER A 21 6.53 28.09 -46.10
C SER A 21 6.54 29.36 -45.25
N LEU A 22 6.24 30.53 -45.83
CA LEU A 22 6.13 31.81 -45.11
C LEU A 22 4.73 32.07 -44.53
N MET A 23 3.68 31.40 -45.03
CA MET A 23 2.35 31.33 -44.39
C MET A 23 2.19 30.11 -43.46
N GLY A 24 3.22 29.28 -43.33
CA GLY A 24 3.22 28.07 -42.50
C GLY A 24 3.76 28.23 -41.07
N ASN A 25 4.12 29.44 -40.64
CA ASN A 25 4.78 29.68 -39.34
C ASN A 25 4.10 30.72 -38.44
N GLU A 26 2.78 30.91 -38.55
CA GLU A 26 1.99 31.59 -37.50
C GLU A 26 0.67 30.89 -37.17
N VAL A 27 0.67 29.55 -37.16
CA VAL A 27 -0.15 28.84 -36.17
C VAL A 27 0.77 28.59 -34.97
N ARG A 28 1.13 29.67 -34.28
CA ARG A 28 1.27 29.59 -32.84
C ARG A 28 -0.11 29.14 -32.39
N GLY A 29 -0.26 27.85 -32.13
CA GLY A 29 -1.40 27.38 -31.39
C GLY A 29 -1.42 28.25 -30.15
N ASP A 30 -2.39 29.16 -30.08
CA ASP A 30 -2.95 29.54 -28.81
C ASP A 30 -3.30 28.21 -28.18
N ALA A 31 -2.39 27.69 -27.37
CA ALA A 31 -2.72 26.87 -26.25
C ALA A 31 -3.58 27.79 -25.36
N GLY A 32 -4.82 28.04 -25.82
CA GLY A 32 -5.90 28.53 -25.01
C GLY A 32 -5.82 27.70 -23.73
N PRO A 33 -5.97 28.37 -22.58
CA PRO A 33 -5.49 27.89 -21.28
C PRO A 33 -5.71 26.39 -21.22
N VAL A 34 -4.61 25.62 -21.16
CA VAL A 34 -4.66 24.16 -21.00
C VAL A 34 -5.73 23.96 -19.96
N LYS A 35 -6.91 23.46 -20.39
CA LYS A 35 -8.03 23.28 -19.48
C LYS A 35 -7.48 22.34 -18.45
N THR A 36 -7.17 22.87 -17.27
CA THR A 36 -6.75 22.08 -16.13
C THR A 36 -7.76 20.93 -16.07
N PRO A 37 -7.30 19.67 -16.17
CA PRO A 37 -8.20 18.53 -16.08
C PRO A 37 -9.14 18.78 -14.91
N GLU A 38 -10.46 18.62 -15.11
CA GLU A 38 -11.40 18.88 -14.03
C GLU A 38 -10.94 18.10 -12.79
N PRO A 39 -10.86 18.76 -11.62
CA PRO A 39 -10.33 18.12 -10.43
C PRO A 39 -11.12 16.84 -10.17
N GLY A 40 -10.39 15.74 -10.03
CA GLY A 40 -11.01 14.43 -9.85
C GLY A 40 -11.90 14.37 -8.61
N ARG A 41 -12.88 13.44 -8.65
CA ARG A 41 -13.96 13.35 -7.67
C ARG A 41 -14.02 11.96 -7.04
N SER A 42 -14.24 11.91 -5.73
CA SER A 42 -14.41 10.66 -4.98
C SER A 42 -15.86 10.15 -4.95
N ASP A 43 -16.82 10.97 -5.36
CA ASP A 43 -18.26 10.67 -5.40
C ASP A 43 -18.77 10.26 -6.79
N ARG A 44 -17.85 10.00 -7.73
CA ARG A 44 -18.20 9.57 -9.08
C ARG A 44 -18.59 8.09 -9.07
N LEU A 45 -19.88 7.83 -9.30
CA LEU A 45 -20.46 6.50 -9.47
C LEU A 45 -20.67 6.20 -10.95
N THR A 46 -20.49 4.93 -11.32
CA THR A 46 -20.88 4.38 -12.61
C THR A 46 -22.18 3.62 -12.41
N ILE A 47 -23.27 4.08 -13.02
CA ILE A 47 -24.56 3.38 -12.98
C ILE A 47 -24.62 2.44 -14.18
N ASP A 48 -24.39 1.16 -13.92
CA ASP A 48 -24.39 0.06 -14.89
C ASP A 48 -25.28 -1.11 -14.44
N THR A 49 -26.25 -0.86 -13.56
CA THR A 49 -27.09 -1.89 -12.93
C THR A 49 -27.72 -2.88 -13.93
N LEU A 50 -28.09 -2.40 -15.13
CA LEU A 50 -28.68 -3.23 -16.18
C LEU A 50 -27.69 -4.21 -16.84
N ALA A 51 -26.38 -3.99 -16.70
CA ALA A 51 -25.35 -4.86 -17.26
C ALA A 51 -25.39 -6.28 -16.68
N ALA A 52 -25.95 -6.45 -15.48
CA ALA A 52 -26.17 -7.75 -14.87
C ALA A 52 -27.26 -8.58 -15.56
N PHE A 53 -28.14 -7.95 -16.35
CA PHE A 53 -29.29 -8.59 -17.00
C PHE A 53 -29.16 -8.64 -18.52
N GLN A 54 -28.50 -7.65 -19.11
CA GLN A 54 -28.41 -7.50 -20.56
C GLN A 54 -27.17 -6.73 -20.99
N LYS A 55 -26.79 -6.85 -22.26
CA LYS A 55 -25.80 -5.97 -22.87
C LYS A 55 -26.35 -4.53 -22.92
N LEU A 56 -25.56 -3.56 -22.45
CA LEU A 56 -25.97 -2.16 -22.46
C LEU A 56 -26.01 -1.59 -23.89
N GLU A 57 -27.09 -0.89 -24.22
CA GLU A 57 -27.30 -0.19 -25.51
C GLU A 57 -26.53 1.14 -25.57
N LEU A 58 -26.35 1.80 -24.42
CA LEU A 58 -25.64 3.05 -24.24
C LEU A 58 -24.54 2.89 -23.19
N PRO A 59 -23.51 3.77 -23.19
CA PRO A 59 -22.52 3.81 -22.12
C PRO A 59 -23.17 3.91 -20.72
N PRO A 60 -22.57 3.34 -19.67
CA PRO A 60 -23.03 3.55 -18.30
C PRO A 60 -23.16 5.03 -17.93
N VAL A 61 -24.09 5.35 -17.04
CA VAL A 61 -24.30 6.74 -16.61
C VAL A 61 -23.25 7.13 -15.58
N THR A 62 -22.65 8.31 -15.76
CA THR A 62 -21.78 8.91 -14.74
C THR A 62 -22.60 9.76 -13.78
N PHE A 63 -22.56 9.43 -12.50
CA PHE A 63 -23.33 10.10 -11.46
C PHE A 63 -22.40 10.64 -10.36
N PHE A 64 -22.66 11.86 -9.86
CA PHE A 64 -21.86 12.49 -8.81
C PHE A 64 -22.68 12.61 -7.52
N HIS A 65 -22.52 11.65 -6.61
CA HIS A 65 -23.43 11.51 -5.47
C HIS A 65 -23.35 12.66 -4.46
N ASP A 66 -22.14 13.17 -4.17
CA ASP A 66 -21.97 14.31 -3.28
C ASP A 66 -22.51 15.60 -3.91
N LYS A 67 -22.45 15.73 -5.24
CA LYS A 67 -23.07 16.88 -5.95
C LYS A 67 -24.59 16.89 -5.79
N HIS A 68 -25.23 15.72 -5.88
CA HIS A 68 -26.69 15.60 -5.72
C HIS A 68 -27.10 15.83 -4.27
N THR A 69 -26.41 15.23 -3.31
CA THR A 69 -26.71 15.44 -1.89
C THR A 69 -26.48 16.90 -1.46
N ASP A 70 -25.46 17.59 -1.96
CA ASP A 70 -25.28 19.04 -1.75
C ASP A 70 -26.46 19.88 -2.26
N ALA A 71 -27.01 19.53 -3.43
CA ALA A 71 -28.15 20.22 -4.00
C ALA A 71 -29.43 19.97 -3.18
N LEU A 72 -29.70 18.71 -2.81
CA LEU A 72 -30.87 18.33 -2.02
C LEU A 72 -30.84 18.92 -0.60
N LEU A 73 -29.67 18.97 0.04
CA LEU A 73 -29.52 19.58 1.37
C LEU A 73 -29.87 21.07 1.37
N LYS A 74 -29.54 21.81 0.30
CA LYS A 74 -29.94 23.23 0.15
C LYS A 74 -31.46 23.40 0.06
N GLU A 75 -32.16 22.37 -0.39
CA GLU A 75 -33.62 22.31 -0.45
C GLU A 75 -34.24 21.67 0.80
N LYS A 76 -33.44 21.35 1.83
CA LYS A 76 -33.87 20.63 3.03
C LYS A 76 -34.52 19.26 2.73
N LYS A 77 -34.09 18.61 1.65
CA LYS A 77 -34.52 17.26 1.26
C LYS A 77 -33.51 16.23 1.74
N GLY A 78 -34.00 15.10 2.27
CA GLY A 78 -33.17 14.02 2.80
C GLY A 78 -32.91 12.90 1.79
N CYS A 79 -32.27 11.83 2.28
CA CYS A 79 -31.89 10.65 1.49
C CYS A 79 -33.10 9.94 0.87
N GLU A 80 -34.25 10.01 1.54
CA GLU A 80 -35.54 9.46 1.13
C GLU A 80 -36.05 9.99 -0.22
N THR A 81 -35.50 11.11 -0.69
CA THR A 81 -35.77 11.65 -2.03
C THR A 81 -35.35 10.69 -3.14
N CYS A 82 -34.31 9.87 -2.91
CA CYS A 82 -33.75 8.96 -3.92
C CYS A 82 -33.69 7.51 -3.45
N HIS A 83 -33.89 7.25 -2.17
CA HIS A 83 -33.73 5.94 -1.54
C HIS A 83 -34.99 5.55 -0.79
N LEU A 84 -35.58 4.41 -1.13
CA LEU A 84 -36.79 3.92 -0.47
C LEU A 84 -36.47 3.43 0.94
N VAL A 85 -37.42 3.60 1.87
CA VAL A 85 -37.33 3.02 3.22
C VAL A 85 -38.08 1.68 3.22
N GLU A 86 -37.38 0.60 3.55
CA GLU A 86 -37.91 -0.75 3.68
C GLU A 86 -37.55 -1.30 5.06
N ASP A 87 -38.52 -1.86 5.78
CA ASP A 87 -38.31 -2.42 7.13
C ASP A 87 -37.59 -1.46 8.10
N LYS A 88 -37.95 -0.17 8.03
CA LYS A 88 -37.34 0.94 8.79
C LYS A 88 -35.85 1.19 8.47
N GLN A 89 -35.33 0.64 7.39
CA GLN A 89 -33.98 0.88 6.89
C GLN A 89 -34.01 1.52 5.49
N LEU A 90 -33.05 2.40 5.24
CA LEU A 90 -32.89 3.01 3.94
C LEU A 90 -32.28 2.00 2.95
N SER A 91 -32.94 1.77 1.83
CA SER A 91 -32.40 0.98 0.73
C SER A 91 -31.34 1.78 -0.02
N LEU A 92 -30.18 1.18 -0.28
CA LEU A 92 -29.11 1.83 -1.05
C LEU A 92 -29.35 1.83 -2.56
N THR A 93 -30.44 1.21 -3.05
CA THR A 93 -30.82 1.27 -4.46
C THR A 93 -31.63 2.53 -4.77
N PHE A 94 -31.43 3.08 -5.97
CA PHE A 94 -32.14 4.27 -6.43
C PHE A 94 -33.62 3.95 -6.71
N LEU A 95 -34.53 4.56 -5.93
CA LEU A 95 -35.99 4.54 -6.08
C LEU A 95 -36.62 3.18 -6.36
N ARG A 96 -36.03 2.08 -5.87
CA ARG A 96 -36.52 0.72 -6.15
C ARG A 96 -36.26 -0.25 -5.03
N LYS A 97 -37.01 -1.35 -5.07
CA LYS A 97 -36.85 -2.52 -4.19
C LYS A 97 -35.84 -3.51 -4.77
N LYS A 98 -35.47 -4.52 -3.98
CA LYS A 98 -34.73 -5.67 -4.50
C LYS A 98 -35.65 -6.53 -5.40
N GLY A 99 -35.10 -7.07 -6.49
CA GLY A 99 -35.84 -7.96 -7.40
C GLY A 99 -36.68 -7.26 -8.47
N THR A 100 -36.56 -5.94 -8.63
CA THR A 100 -37.19 -5.19 -9.73
C THR A 100 -36.71 -5.68 -11.10
N GLU A 101 -37.64 -5.83 -12.03
CA GLU A 101 -37.37 -6.35 -13.38
C GLU A 101 -36.55 -5.35 -14.22
N PRO A 102 -35.72 -5.81 -15.19
CA PRO A 102 -34.82 -4.93 -15.95
C PRO A 102 -35.52 -3.78 -16.69
N ALA A 103 -36.68 -4.03 -17.28
CA ALA A 103 -37.46 -3.01 -17.98
C ALA A 103 -37.94 -1.91 -16.99
N GLU A 104 -38.39 -2.32 -15.81
CA GLU A 104 -38.83 -1.41 -14.76
C GLU A 104 -37.65 -0.62 -14.17
N ILE A 105 -36.46 -1.23 -14.03
CA ILE A 105 -35.23 -0.52 -13.61
C ILE A 105 -34.90 0.63 -14.58
N LYS A 106 -34.95 0.38 -15.90
CA LYS A 106 -34.71 1.42 -16.92
C LYS A 106 -35.70 2.59 -16.76
N ASP A 107 -36.97 2.26 -16.58
CA ASP A 107 -38.04 3.23 -16.37
C ASP A 107 -37.86 4.05 -15.08
N ILE A 108 -37.47 3.41 -13.97
CA ILE A 108 -37.22 4.09 -12.69
C ILE A 108 -36.08 5.10 -12.82
N TYR A 109 -34.98 4.72 -13.49
CA TYR A 109 -33.87 5.66 -13.70
C TYR A 109 -34.30 6.85 -14.57
N HIS A 110 -34.96 6.63 -15.70
CA HIS A 110 -35.37 7.74 -16.55
C HIS A 110 -36.42 8.63 -15.87
N LYS A 111 -37.50 8.05 -15.35
CA LYS A 111 -38.57 8.82 -14.69
C LYS A 111 -38.06 9.55 -13.45
N GLY A 112 -37.29 8.87 -12.61
CA GLY A 112 -36.75 9.43 -11.36
C GLY A 112 -35.70 10.52 -11.58
N CYS A 113 -34.73 10.28 -12.47
CA CYS A 113 -33.67 11.27 -12.73
C CYS A 113 -34.20 12.45 -13.55
N ILE A 114 -34.84 12.19 -14.69
CA ILE A 114 -35.25 13.24 -15.63
C ILE A 114 -36.42 14.05 -15.04
N GLY A 115 -37.36 13.41 -14.34
CA GLY A 115 -38.46 14.10 -13.68
C GLY A 115 -37.97 15.16 -12.69
N CYS A 116 -37.07 14.78 -11.77
CA CYS A 116 -36.47 15.71 -10.81
C CYS A 116 -35.70 16.83 -11.53
N HIS A 117 -34.96 16.52 -12.60
CA HIS A 117 -34.23 17.53 -13.37
C HIS A 117 -35.19 18.54 -14.03
N MET A 118 -36.28 18.07 -14.64
CA MET A 118 -37.25 18.93 -15.30
C MET A 118 -37.98 19.83 -14.31
N GLU A 119 -38.43 19.30 -13.16
CA GLU A 119 -39.07 20.09 -12.11
C GLU A 119 -38.12 21.16 -11.54
N THR A 120 -36.87 20.79 -11.28
CA THR A 120 -35.85 21.72 -10.77
C THR A 120 -35.54 22.84 -11.77
N ALA A 121 -35.48 22.50 -13.06
CA ALA A 121 -35.29 23.48 -14.13
C ALA A 121 -36.49 24.41 -14.30
N ALA A 122 -37.72 23.88 -14.22
CA ALA A 122 -38.95 24.66 -14.26
C ALA A 122 -39.06 25.64 -13.07
N ALA A 123 -38.48 25.28 -11.92
CA ALA A 123 -38.35 26.17 -10.77
C ALA A 123 -37.22 27.22 -10.90
N GLY A 124 -36.56 27.34 -12.07
CA GLY A 124 -35.51 28.30 -12.34
C GLY A 124 -34.18 28.00 -11.63
N LYS A 125 -33.98 26.78 -11.14
CA LYS A 125 -32.77 26.37 -10.41
C LYS A 125 -31.78 25.66 -11.32
N VAL A 126 -30.51 25.64 -10.90
CA VAL A 126 -29.46 24.85 -11.58
C VAL A 126 -29.83 23.37 -11.48
N SER A 127 -30.02 22.74 -12.64
CA SER A 127 -30.51 21.37 -12.76
C SER A 127 -29.57 20.48 -13.58
N GLY A 128 -29.85 19.18 -13.59
CA GLY A 128 -29.18 18.20 -14.45
C GLY A 128 -29.75 18.17 -15.88
N PRO A 129 -29.26 17.24 -16.72
CA PRO A 129 -29.71 17.12 -18.10
C PRO A 129 -31.21 16.79 -18.21
N PRO A 130 -32.01 17.55 -19.01
CA PRO A 130 -33.40 17.22 -19.31
C PRO A 130 -33.50 16.03 -20.28
N ASP A 131 -34.74 15.67 -20.62
CA ASP A 131 -35.03 14.67 -21.65
C ASP A 131 -34.37 15.02 -23.00
N GLY A 132 -34.04 13.99 -23.79
CA GLY A 132 -33.39 14.10 -25.09
C GLY A 132 -31.88 14.36 -25.06
N LEU A 133 -31.29 14.73 -23.91
CA LEU A 133 -29.83 14.91 -23.77
C LEU A 133 -29.10 13.61 -23.37
N CYS A 134 -29.31 12.53 -24.13
CA CYS A 134 -28.85 11.18 -23.79
C CYS A 134 -27.36 11.12 -23.42
N ARG A 135 -26.50 11.78 -24.21
CA ARG A 135 -25.03 11.75 -24.05
C ARG A 135 -24.51 12.61 -22.89
N SER A 136 -25.36 13.44 -22.28
CA SER A 136 -25.00 14.21 -21.09
C SER A 136 -25.02 13.35 -19.82
N CYS A 137 -25.79 12.25 -19.83
CA CYS A 137 -25.79 11.24 -18.78
C CYS A 137 -24.97 10.01 -19.19
N HIS A 138 -25.22 9.48 -20.40
CA HIS A 138 -24.55 8.33 -20.99
C HIS A 138 -23.23 8.74 -21.68
N ASP A 139 -22.28 9.19 -20.87
CA ASP A 139 -20.96 9.63 -21.35
C ASP A 139 -19.98 8.45 -21.48
N ALA A 140 -19.55 8.17 -22.71
CA ALA A 140 -18.55 7.14 -23.00
C ALA A 140 -17.14 7.51 -22.49
N LYS A 141 -16.86 8.80 -22.28
CA LYS A 141 -15.55 9.31 -21.85
C LYS A 141 -15.74 10.39 -20.77
N PRO A 142 -16.11 10.00 -19.54
CA PRO A 142 -16.29 10.94 -18.44
C PRO A 142 -15.05 11.80 -18.23
N LYS A 143 -15.19 13.12 -18.40
CA LYS A 143 -14.08 14.08 -18.31
C LYS A 143 -13.51 14.21 -16.90
N VAL A 144 -14.33 13.92 -15.88
CA VAL A 144 -13.94 13.99 -14.47
C VAL A 144 -13.39 12.64 -14.03
N PRO A 145 -12.09 12.51 -13.71
CA PRO A 145 -11.53 11.25 -13.22
C PRO A 145 -12.06 10.91 -11.81
N SER A 146 -12.12 9.62 -11.48
CA SER A 146 -12.38 9.18 -10.10
C SER A 146 -11.10 9.27 -9.31
N THR A 147 -11.18 9.90 -8.14
CA THR A 147 -10.09 9.95 -7.15
C THR A 147 -10.52 9.24 -5.87
N ARG A 148 -11.43 8.27 -5.97
CA ARG A 148 -11.92 7.47 -4.84
C ARG A 148 -10.77 6.67 -4.25
N LEU A 149 -10.48 6.92 -2.97
CA LEU A 149 -9.53 6.15 -2.16
C LEU A 149 -10.27 4.99 -1.47
N ALA A 150 -9.56 3.89 -1.23
CA ALA A 150 -10.09 2.80 -0.41
C ALA A 150 -10.31 3.30 1.02
N ALA A 151 -11.45 2.96 1.61
CA ALA A 151 -11.73 3.20 3.03
C ALA A 151 -11.60 1.89 3.79
N GLY A 152 -11.07 1.94 5.01
CA GLY A 152 -10.88 0.76 5.85
C GLY A 152 -10.69 1.15 7.31
N LEU A 153 -10.90 0.19 8.20
CA LEU A 153 -10.70 0.36 9.64
C LEU A 153 -9.29 -0.10 10.03
N GLU A 154 -8.31 0.77 9.85
CA GLU A 154 -6.96 0.58 10.42
C GLU A 154 -7.03 0.56 11.96
N LYS A 155 -5.98 0.05 12.61
CA LYS A 155 -5.95 -0.25 14.06
C LYS A 155 -6.57 0.85 14.95
N VAL A 156 -6.14 2.10 14.78
CA VAL A 156 -6.64 3.20 15.63
C VAL A 156 -8.09 3.56 15.29
N LEU A 157 -8.48 3.51 14.01
CA LEU A 157 -9.85 3.77 13.61
C LEU A 157 -10.80 2.65 14.08
N HIS A 158 -10.36 1.39 14.04
CA HIS A 158 -11.07 0.27 14.62
C HIS A 158 -11.25 0.46 16.13
N TYR A 159 -10.19 0.81 16.86
CA TYR A 159 -10.26 1.12 18.29
C TYR A 159 -11.27 2.22 18.59
N ARG A 160 -11.30 3.30 17.79
CA ARG A 160 -12.29 4.39 17.97
C ARG A 160 -13.75 3.91 17.87
N HIS A 161 -14.03 2.86 17.09
CA HIS A 161 -15.36 2.25 17.05
C HIS A 161 -15.61 1.37 18.27
N VAL A 162 -14.62 0.55 18.66
CA VAL A 162 -14.71 -0.30 19.85
C VAL A 162 -14.91 0.51 21.14
N ASP A 163 -14.22 1.65 21.26
CA ASP A 163 -14.28 2.55 22.42
C ASP A 163 -15.49 3.50 22.41
N SER A 164 -16.26 3.54 21.32
CA SER A 164 -17.38 4.48 21.17
C SER A 164 -18.57 4.11 22.04
N LYS A 165 -18.96 5.02 22.94
CA LYS A 165 -20.18 4.90 23.75
C LYS A 165 -21.47 4.92 22.93
N SER A 166 -21.41 5.47 21.72
CA SER A 166 -22.53 5.51 20.78
C SER A 166 -22.78 4.17 20.08
N ILE A 167 -21.85 3.21 20.22
CA ILE A 167 -21.99 1.83 19.75
C ILE A 167 -22.08 0.92 20.98
N PRO A 168 -23.29 0.72 21.54
CA PRO A 168 -23.44 -0.03 22.79
C PRO A 168 -23.11 -1.51 22.61
N ALA A 169 -22.67 -2.13 23.72
CA ALA A 169 -22.50 -3.58 23.77
C ALA A 169 -23.83 -4.29 23.46
N GLN A 170 -23.75 -5.41 22.74
CA GLN A 170 -24.91 -6.20 22.36
C GLN A 170 -24.78 -7.62 22.92
N ALA A 171 -25.83 -8.08 23.60
CA ALA A 171 -25.88 -9.43 24.15
C ALA A 171 -25.64 -10.47 23.03
N PRO A 172 -24.89 -11.55 23.30
CA PRO A 172 -24.35 -11.97 24.61
C PRO A 172 -22.99 -11.34 24.97
N ALA A 173 -22.44 -10.45 24.15
CA ALA A 173 -21.13 -9.85 24.39
C ALA A 173 -21.22 -8.69 25.39
N LYS A 174 -20.16 -8.52 26.20
CA LYS A 174 -19.97 -7.33 27.06
C LYS A 174 -19.28 -6.18 26.32
N ASP A 175 -18.76 -6.46 25.14
CA ASP A 175 -18.18 -5.51 24.19
C ASP A 175 -19.17 -5.26 23.04
N ASN A 176 -18.79 -4.41 22.09
CA ASN A 176 -19.61 -4.08 20.94
C ASN A 176 -19.27 -4.86 19.66
N CYS A 177 -18.51 -5.96 19.75
CA CYS A 177 -18.14 -6.76 18.58
C CYS A 177 -19.39 -7.28 17.84
N ALA A 178 -20.40 -7.70 18.59
CA ALA A 178 -21.68 -8.19 18.09
C ALA A 178 -22.50 -7.15 17.31
N ALA A 179 -22.19 -5.85 17.45
CA ALA A 179 -22.83 -4.81 16.66
C ALA A 179 -22.41 -4.83 15.18
N CYS A 180 -21.23 -5.40 14.88
CA CYS A 180 -20.65 -5.40 13.55
C CYS A 180 -20.39 -6.79 12.98
N HIS A 181 -19.77 -7.66 13.76
CA HIS A 181 -19.31 -8.97 13.30
C HIS A 181 -20.41 -10.02 13.37
N HIS A 182 -20.47 -10.85 12.34
CA HIS A 182 -21.41 -11.95 12.25
C HIS A 182 -20.82 -13.11 11.46
N GLU A 183 -21.33 -14.31 11.77
CA GLU A 183 -21.19 -15.53 10.99
C GLU A 183 -22.57 -15.95 10.48
N TYR A 184 -22.61 -16.85 9.50
CA TYR A 184 -23.86 -17.36 8.94
C TYR A 184 -24.13 -18.81 9.38
N ASP A 185 -25.28 -19.04 10.02
CA ASP A 185 -25.76 -20.38 10.31
C ASP A 185 -26.59 -20.89 9.13
N GLN A 186 -26.05 -21.87 8.39
CA GLN A 186 -26.73 -22.47 7.24
C GLN A 186 -28.02 -23.23 7.63
N LYS A 187 -28.07 -23.83 8.81
CA LYS A 187 -29.25 -24.59 9.28
C LYS A 187 -30.35 -23.63 9.71
N ALA A 188 -30.00 -22.61 10.47
CA ALA A 188 -30.96 -21.61 10.95
C ALA A 188 -31.26 -20.50 9.92
N LYS A 189 -30.53 -20.45 8.80
CA LYS A 189 -30.63 -19.45 7.72
C LYS A 189 -30.60 -18.01 8.23
N LYS A 190 -29.77 -17.74 9.25
CA LYS A 190 -29.63 -16.43 9.87
C LYS A 190 -28.20 -16.15 10.26
N THR A 191 -27.87 -14.87 10.35
CA THR A 191 -26.59 -14.44 10.90
C THR A 191 -26.61 -14.47 12.43
N TYR A 192 -25.46 -14.69 13.04
CA TYR A 192 -25.28 -14.65 14.49
C TYR A 192 -23.87 -14.17 14.85
N TYR A 193 -23.68 -13.64 16.04
CA TYR A 193 -22.36 -13.27 16.54
C TYR A 193 -21.62 -14.51 17.06
N ALA A 194 -20.46 -14.80 16.48
CA ALA A 194 -19.56 -15.87 16.92
C ALA A 194 -18.33 -15.27 17.63
N LYS A 195 -18.37 -15.26 18.97
CA LYS A 195 -17.28 -14.69 19.79
C LYS A 195 -15.93 -15.35 19.49
N GLY A 196 -14.91 -14.53 19.28
CA GLY A 196 -13.56 -15.00 18.97
C GLY A 196 -13.42 -15.47 17.52
N GLN A 197 -14.44 -15.28 16.68
CA GLN A 197 -14.38 -15.54 15.25
C GLN A 197 -14.40 -14.27 14.39
N GLU A 198 -14.37 -13.08 15.02
CA GLU A 198 -14.35 -11.79 14.34
C GLU A 198 -13.22 -11.74 13.31
N SER A 199 -13.55 -11.20 12.13
CA SER A 199 -12.64 -11.16 11.00
C SER A 199 -12.97 -10.00 10.06
N ASN A 200 -12.10 -9.74 9.09
CA ASN A 200 -12.33 -8.66 8.13
C ASN A 200 -13.47 -9.03 7.17
N CYS A 201 -14.37 -8.07 6.91
CA CYS A 201 -15.52 -8.26 6.03
C CYS A 201 -15.13 -8.82 4.65
N GLY A 202 -13.97 -8.41 4.12
CA GLY A 202 -13.44 -8.80 2.82
C GLY A 202 -13.05 -10.27 2.69
N TYR A 203 -13.01 -11.05 3.78
CA TYR A 203 -12.81 -12.49 3.70
C TYR A 203 -14.06 -13.25 3.21
N CYS A 204 -15.25 -12.70 3.45
CA CYS A 204 -16.52 -13.31 3.04
C CYS A 204 -17.25 -12.44 2.01
N HIS A 205 -17.27 -11.13 2.21
CA HIS A 205 -17.83 -10.18 1.27
C HIS A 205 -16.78 -9.82 0.21
N LEU A 206 -16.76 -10.57 -0.89
CA LEU A 206 -15.81 -10.36 -1.99
C LEU A 206 -16.22 -9.18 -2.88
N ALA A 207 -15.36 -8.83 -3.85
CA ALA A 207 -15.65 -7.75 -4.80
C ALA A 207 -16.97 -7.97 -5.57
N GLN A 208 -17.27 -9.22 -5.92
CA GLN A 208 -18.53 -9.61 -6.55
C GLN A 208 -19.41 -10.32 -5.52
N PRO A 209 -20.74 -10.10 -5.55
CA PRO A 209 -21.66 -10.81 -4.68
C PRO A 209 -21.64 -12.32 -4.98
N GLN A 210 -21.82 -13.12 -3.94
CA GLN A 210 -21.96 -14.58 -4.03
C GLN A 210 -23.38 -14.98 -3.62
N ALA A 211 -23.76 -16.24 -3.84
CA ALA A 211 -25.10 -16.72 -3.50
C ALA A 211 -25.43 -16.46 -2.01
N GLY A 212 -26.40 -15.57 -1.75
CA GLY A 212 -26.80 -15.18 -0.40
C GLY A 212 -25.86 -14.18 0.31
N VAL A 213 -24.73 -13.79 -0.29
CA VAL A 213 -23.72 -12.92 0.33
C VAL A 213 -23.52 -11.65 -0.51
N LYS A 214 -23.70 -10.49 0.12
CA LYS A 214 -23.49 -9.18 -0.52
C LYS A 214 -22.01 -8.99 -0.88
N SER A 215 -21.75 -8.21 -1.92
CA SER A 215 -20.38 -7.75 -2.21
C SER A 215 -19.83 -6.91 -1.05
N TYR A 216 -18.50 -6.74 -1.00
CA TYR A 216 -17.82 -5.90 -0.03
C TYR A 216 -18.42 -4.49 0.02
N GLU A 217 -18.59 -3.88 -1.16
CA GLU A 217 -19.11 -2.52 -1.29
C GLU A 217 -20.53 -2.39 -0.75
N GLN A 218 -21.41 -3.34 -1.10
CA GLN A 218 -22.78 -3.35 -0.60
C GLN A 218 -22.85 -3.58 0.92
N ALA A 219 -22.06 -4.51 1.43
CA ALA A 219 -22.02 -4.82 2.87
C ALA A 219 -21.47 -3.62 3.67
N ALA A 220 -20.35 -3.04 3.23
CA ALA A 220 -19.74 -1.88 3.88
C ALA A 220 -20.64 -0.65 3.85
N HIS A 221 -21.22 -0.29 2.70
CA HIS A 221 -22.13 0.86 2.65
C HIS A 221 -23.38 0.62 3.50
N GLN A 222 -23.96 -0.59 3.46
CA GLN A 222 -25.17 -0.87 4.25
C GLN A 222 -24.89 -0.82 5.75
N GLN A 223 -23.76 -1.35 6.22
CA GLN A 223 -23.47 -1.38 7.64
C GLN A 223 -22.93 -0.04 8.15
N CYS A 224 -21.91 0.50 7.49
CA CYS A 224 -21.21 1.70 7.94
C CYS A 224 -22.08 2.95 7.76
N VAL A 225 -22.58 3.19 6.53
CA VAL A 225 -23.28 4.45 6.23
C VAL A 225 -24.63 4.51 6.93
N LEU A 226 -25.36 3.40 7.04
CA LEU A 226 -26.67 3.42 7.73
C LEU A 226 -26.52 3.57 9.25
N CYS A 227 -25.51 2.94 9.87
CA CYS A 227 -25.21 3.19 11.27
C CYS A 227 -24.82 4.65 11.49
N HIS A 228 -23.96 5.19 10.63
CA HIS A 228 -23.55 6.59 10.68
C HIS A 228 -24.74 7.56 10.50
N LEU A 229 -25.65 7.27 9.58
CA LEU A 229 -26.86 8.06 9.37
C LEU A 229 -27.78 8.02 10.60
N ASP A 230 -27.98 6.84 11.20
CA ASP A 230 -28.77 6.70 12.43
C ASP A 230 -28.16 7.50 13.60
N LEU A 231 -26.84 7.44 13.78
CA LEU A 231 -26.14 8.23 14.80
C LEU A 231 -26.26 9.74 14.54
N ALA A 232 -26.09 10.17 13.28
CA ALA A 232 -26.25 11.57 12.90
C ALA A 232 -27.68 12.07 13.18
N ASN A 233 -28.70 11.26 12.85
CA ASN A 233 -30.11 11.57 13.12
C ASN A 233 -30.42 11.61 14.62
N LYS A 234 -29.69 10.84 15.44
CA LYS A 234 -29.75 10.90 16.91
C LYS A 234 -28.99 12.07 17.52
N GLY A 235 -28.38 12.94 16.70
CA GLY A 235 -27.66 14.13 17.16
C GLY A 235 -26.29 13.85 17.77
N VAL A 236 -25.68 12.70 17.46
CA VAL A 236 -24.30 12.38 17.84
C VAL A 236 -23.36 13.42 17.21
N LYS A 237 -22.57 14.10 18.06
CA LYS A 237 -21.75 15.27 17.65
C LYS A 237 -20.36 14.89 17.16
N GLU A 238 -19.94 13.65 17.41
CA GLU A 238 -18.69 13.09 16.90
C GLU A 238 -18.67 13.13 15.36
N PRO A 239 -17.49 13.12 14.72
CA PRO A 239 -17.41 13.09 13.27
C PRO A 239 -17.94 11.75 12.74
N VAL A 240 -19.17 11.76 12.24
CA VAL A 240 -19.85 10.59 11.67
C VAL A 240 -19.98 10.76 10.16
N PRO A 241 -19.02 10.25 9.35
CA PRO A 241 -18.99 10.51 7.92
C PRO A 241 -20.10 9.75 7.18
N VAL A 242 -20.91 10.48 6.42
CA VAL A 242 -22.02 9.91 5.61
C VAL A 242 -21.87 10.20 4.12
N ARG A 243 -20.95 11.09 3.73
CA ARG A 243 -20.72 11.47 2.33
C ARG A 243 -19.60 10.66 1.69
N CYS A 244 -19.61 10.58 0.37
CA CYS A 244 -18.60 9.81 -0.37
C CYS A 244 -17.19 10.38 -0.11
N GLY A 245 -17.03 11.71 -0.19
CA GLY A 245 -15.76 12.40 0.03
C GLY A 245 -15.22 12.35 1.46
N ASP A 246 -16.09 12.13 2.45
CA ASP A 246 -15.67 12.04 3.85
C ASP A 246 -14.93 10.71 4.12
N CYS A 247 -15.37 9.62 3.48
CA CYS A 247 -14.73 8.31 3.59
C CYS A 247 -13.71 8.03 2.49
N HIS A 248 -13.98 8.43 1.25
CA HIS A 248 -13.19 8.07 0.08
C HIS A 248 -12.38 9.23 -0.52
N GLY A 249 -12.55 10.45 -0.03
CA GLY A 249 -11.81 11.63 -0.51
C GLY A 249 -10.50 11.82 0.25
N ALA A 250 -9.49 12.39 -0.42
CA ALA A 250 -8.20 12.68 0.21
C ALA A 250 -8.32 13.59 1.45
N LYS A 251 -9.23 14.57 1.42
CA LYS A 251 -9.51 15.44 2.57
C LYS A 251 -10.15 14.67 3.74
N GLY A 252 -11.12 13.81 3.46
CA GLY A 252 -11.77 12.98 4.48
C GLY A 252 -10.82 11.96 5.11
N GLN A 253 -9.97 11.33 4.29
CA GLN A 253 -8.89 10.45 4.75
C GLN A 253 -7.85 11.20 5.60
N ALA A 254 -7.42 12.39 5.18
CA ALA A 254 -6.50 13.22 5.96
C ALA A 254 -7.10 13.64 7.31
N GLN A 255 -8.40 13.99 7.34
CA GLN A 255 -9.09 14.31 8.59
C GLN A 255 -9.20 13.08 9.50
N THR A 256 -9.47 11.90 8.94
CA THR A 256 -9.48 10.64 9.67
C THR A 256 -8.11 10.33 10.27
N ALA A 257 -7.04 10.48 9.50
CA ALA A 257 -5.66 10.30 9.98
C ALA A 257 -5.33 11.27 11.11
N LYS A 258 -5.71 12.55 10.99
CA LYS A 258 -5.55 13.55 12.06
C LYS A 258 -6.30 13.15 13.32
N ASN A 259 -7.53 12.68 13.20
CA ASN A 259 -8.33 12.22 14.33
C ASN A 259 -7.70 10.98 15.00
N ASN A 260 -7.18 10.04 14.20
CA ASN A 260 -6.48 8.86 14.69
C ASN A 260 -5.22 9.25 15.49
N GLN A 261 -4.39 10.15 14.94
CA GLN A 261 -3.21 10.67 15.63
C GLN A 261 -3.57 11.33 16.97
N ALA A 262 -4.63 12.16 16.99
CA ALA A 262 -5.09 12.83 18.20
C ALA A 262 -5.59 11.85 19.28
N VAL A 263 -6.19 10.73 18.89
CA VAL A 263 -6.58 9.66 19.83
C VAL A 263 -5.34 8.92 20.32
N ALA A 264 -4.48 8.46 19.41
CA ALA A 264 -3.28 7.71 19.76
C ALA A 264 -2.36 8.50 20.74
N ALA A 265 -2.21 9.81 20.54
CA ALA A 265 -1.41 10.66 21.41
C ALA A 265 -1.95 10.82 22.85
N LYS A 266 -3.24 10.54 23.08
CA LYS A 266 -3.88 10.64 24.41
C LYS A 266 -3.90 9.31 25.17
N LEU A 267 -3.56 8.19 24.50
CA LEU A 267 -3.57 6.89 25.13
C LEU A 267 -2.41 6.78 26.13
N LYS A 268 -2.74 6.49 27.40
CA LYS A 268 -1.73 6.24 28.44
C LYS A 268 -1.02 4.90 28.26
N ASP A 269 -1.74 3.91 27.75
CA ASP A 269 -1.21 2.60 27.43
C ASP A 269 -1.52 2.27 25.96
N PRO A 270 -0.52 2.17 25.07
CA PRO A 270 -0.74 1.82 23.67
C PRO A 270 -1.24 0.39 23.48
N ASN A 271 -1.13 -0.49 24.49
CA ASN A 271 -1.62 -1.86 24.38
C ASN A 271 -3.16 -1.95 24.27
N VAL A 272 -3.90 -0.89 24.61
CA VAL A 272 -5.35 -0.83 24.38
C VAL A 272 -5.72 -0.86 22.90
N LEU A 273 -4.78 -0.53 22.00
CA LEU A 273 -4.95 -0.64 20.55
C LEU A 273 -4.84 -2.08 20.05
N ARG A 274 -4.40 -3.03 20.89
CA ARG A 274 -4.34 -4.44 20.51
C ARG A 274 -5.74 -5.00 20.38
N ILE A 275 -6.08 -5.47 19.18
CA ILE A 275 -7.37 -6.09 18.88
C ILE A 275 -7.35 -7.53 19.41
N ASN A 276 -7.90 -7.75 20.61
CA ASN A 276 -7.86 -9.07 21.26
C ASN A 276 -8.97 -9.99 20.72
N ARG A 277 -8.57 -11.07 20.03
CA ARG A 277 -9.43 -12.11 19.46
C ARG A 277 -8.99 -13.53 19.86
N GLY A 278 -8.17 -13.63 20.91
CA GLY A 278 -7.59 -14.91 21.36
C GLY A 278 -6.38 -15.37 20.55
N GLN A 279 -5.75 -14.48 19.79
CA GLN A 279 -4.50 -14.76 19.10
C GLN A 279 -3.34 -14.97 20.10
N PRO A 280 -2.37 -15.85 19.80
CA PRO A 280 -1.22 -16.06 20.67
C PRO A 280 -0.29 -14.84 20.68
N ASN A 281 0.45 -14.62 21.78
CA ASN A 281 1.49 -13.58 21.82
C ASN A 281 2.72 -13.97 20.98
N ALA A 282 3.08 -15.26 21.03
CA ALA A 282 4.12 -15.84 20.20
C ALA A 282 3.67 -17.22 19.73
N THR A 283 4.21 -17.68 18.60
CA THR A 283 3.90 -19.01 18.07
C THR A 283 5.06 -19.58 17.27
N MET A 284 5.20 -20.90 17.24
CA MET A 284 6.13 -21.56 16.32
C MET A 284 5.46 -21.67 14.95
N ILE A 285 6.06 -21.03 13.94
CA ILE A 285 5.74 -21.32 12.54
C ILE A 285 6.38 -22.66 12.21
N THR A 286 5.51 -23.67 12.11
CA THR A 286 5.83 -25.03 11.68
C THR A 286 4.86 -25.41 10.56
N TYR A 287 5.24 -26.40 9.78
CA TYR A 287 4.31 -27.03 8.85
C TYR A 287 3.61 -28.22 9.51
N ASP A 288 2.34 -28.42 9.17
CA ASP A 288 1.58 -29.58 9.61
C ASP A 288 1.27 -30.43 8.37
N PRO A 289 1.86 -31.65 8.25
CA PRO A 289 1.68 -32.51 7.08
C PRO A 289 0.22 -32.87 6.76
N LYS A 290 -0.71 -32.70 7.71
CA LYS A 290 -2.14 -32.94 7.48
C LYS A 290 -2.75 -32.04 6.40
N PHE A 291 -2.09 -30.94 6.06
CA PHE A 291 -2.55 -30.03 5.01
C PHE A 291 -2.14 -30.48 3.61
N GLU A 292 -1.34 -31.53 3.48
CA GLU A 292 -0.97 -32.08 2.17
C GLU A 292 -2.01 -33.07 1.65
N ASP A 293 -2.39 -32.89 0.39
CA ASP A 293 -3.22 -33.87 -0.33
C ASP A 293 -2.43 -35.11 -0.76
N LYS A 294 -1.09 -35.00 -0.85
CA LYS A 294 -0.19 -36.06 -1.32
C LYS A 294 1.08 -36.13 -0.47
N PRO A 295 1.74 -37.29 -0.37
CA PRO A 295 3.03 -37.38 0.29
C PRO A 295 4.05 -36.44 -0.36
N VAL A 296 4.64 -35.56 0.45
CA VAL A 296 5.69 -34.61 0.06
C VAL A 296 6.95 -34.88 0.86
N LYS A 297 8.10 -34.42 0.34
CA LYS A 297 9.35 -34.48 1.10
C LYS A 297 9.20 -33.64 2.39
N PRO A 298 9.77 -34.10 3.51
CA PRO A 298 9.67 -33.40 4.78
C PRO A 298 10.37 -32.04 4.73
N LEU A 299 9.98 -31.15 5.65
CA LEU A 299 10.63 -29.86 5.82
C LEU A 299 12.12 -30.02 6.08
N LEU A 300 12.94 -29.27 5.36
CA LEU A 300 14.40 -29.29 5.50
C LEU A 300 14.93 -28.25 6.49
N MET A 301 14.09 -27.29 6.88
CA MET A 301 14.46 -26.19 7.76
C MET A 301 13.94 -26.38 9.18
N ASN A 302 14.63 -25.78 10.15
CA ASN A 302 14.14 -25.69 11.52
C ASN A 302 12.88 -24.81 11.62
N PRO A 303 12.03 -24.98 12.64
CA PRO A 303 10.87 -24.11 12.82
C PRO A 303 11.29 -22.67 13.17
N VAL A 304 10.36 -21.73 13.03
CA VAL A 304 10.60 -20.29 13.27
C VAL A 304 9.79 -19.83 14.48
N PRO A 305 10.42 -19.40 15.59
CA PRO A 305 9.69 -18.73 16.68
C PRO A 305 9.30 -17.32 16.23
N PHE A 306 8.00 -17.07 16.18
CA PHE A 306 7.40 -15.83 15.67
C PHE A 306 6.77 -15.02 16.81
N ASP A 307 7.16 -13.76 16.91
CA ASP A 307 6.64 -12.79 17.88
C ASP A 307 5.40 -12.11 17.31
N HIS A 308 4.25 -12.77 17.44
CA HIS A 308 2.99 -12.30 16.87
C HIS A 308 2.56 -10.96 17.49
N GLN A 309 2.68 -10.81 18.81
CA GLN A 309 2.27 -9.59 19.52
C GLN A 309 3.06 -8.36 19.06
N ASN A 310 4.38 -8.46 18.86
CA ASN A 310 5.13 -7.31 18.36
C ASN A 310 4.82 -7.02 16.89
N HIS A 311 4.57 -8.02 16.04
CA HIS A 311 4.13 -7.77 14.66
C HIS A 311 2.74 -7.11 14.62
N GLU A 312 1.83 -7.44 15.53
CA GLU A 312 0.56 -6.72 15.69
C GLU A 312 0.80 -5.23 16.00
N LYS A 313 1.83 -4.87 16.78
CA LYS A 313 2.15 -3.47 17.09
C LYS A 313 2.62 -2.69 15.87
N TYR A 314 3.43 -3.31 15.01
CA TYR A 314 4.02 -2.67 13.83
C TYR A 314 3.17 -2.78 12.55
N SER A 315 2.03 -3.47 12.60
CA SER A 315 1.09 -3.56 11.48
C SER A 315 -0.19 -2.76 11.73
N GLU A 316 -0.73 -2.10 10.71
CA GLU A 316 -2.00 -1.36 10.79
C GLU A 316 -3.24 -2.26 10.73
N SER A 317 -3.10 -3.51 10.28
CA SER A 317 -4.21 -4.46 10.16
C SER A 317 -3.73 -5.91 10.15
N CYS A 318 -4.58 -6.83 10.60
CA CYS A 318 -4.33 -8.27 10.46
C CYS A 318 -4.21 -8.68 8.99
N GLN A 319 -4.90 -7.98 8.07
CA GLN A 319 -4.90 -8.29 6.64
C GLN A 319 -3.56 -8.12 5.93
N VAL A 320 -2.62 -7.40 6.53
CA VAL A 320 -1.27 -7.27 5.97
C VAL A 320 -0.62 -8.64 5.79
N CYS A 321 -0.86 -9.56 6.74
CA CYS A 321 -0.38 -10.94 6.70
C CYS A 321 -1.52 -11.91 6.36
N HIS A 322 -2.62 -11.84 7.10
CA HIS A 322 -3.81 -12.67 6.91
C HIS A 322 -4.65 -12.15 5.74
N HIS A 323 -4.17 -12.30 4.52
CA HIS A 323 -4.77 -11.65 3.35
C HIS A 323 -6.08 -12.30 2.85
N ALA A 324 -6.42 -13.51 3.35
CA ALA A 324 -7.61 -14.26 2.92
C ALA A 324 -8.46 -14.78 4.09
N SER A 325 -7.83 -15.16 5.20
CA SER A 325 -8.50 -15.54 6.45
C SER A 325 -7.53 -15.40 7.63
N LEU A 326 -8.04 -15.41 8.86
CA LEU A 326 -7.22 -15.43 10.09
C LEU A 326 -6.67 -16.83 10.45
N GLU A 327 -6.67 -17.76 9.50
CA GLU A 327 -6.18 -19.12 9.72
C GLU A 327 -4.66 -19.23 9.50
N ALA A 328 -4.10 -20.40 9.84
CA ALA A 328 -2.70 -20.68 9.63
C ALA A 328 -2.33 -20.70 8.13
N CYS A 329 -1.18 -20.12 7.78
CA CYS A 329 -0.69 -19.99 6.41
C CYS A 329 -0.65 -21.35 5.68
N GLY A 330 -0.19 -22.39 6.38
CA GLY A 330 -0.04 -23.74 5.84
C GLY A 330 -1.33 -24.42 5.40
N LYS A 331 -2.50 -23.91 5.79
CA LYS A 331 -3.79 -24.43 5.32
C LYS A 331 -3.96 -24.28 3.80
N CYS A 332 -3.47 -23.17 3.24
CA CYS A 332 -3.53 -22.89 1.80
C CYS A 332 -2.15 -22.96 1.15
N HIS A 333 -1.10 -22.55 1.84
CA HIS A 333 0.27 -22.58 1.34
C HIS A 333 0.97 -23.86 1.78
N THR A 334 0.68 -24.97 1.10
CA THR A 334 1.30 -26.28 1.37
C THR A 334 2.72 -26.36 0.79
N LEU A 335 3.49 -27.42 1.07
CA LEU A 335 4.84 -27.58 0.50
C LEU A 335 4.80 -27.80 -1.00
N ALA A 336 3.81 -28.54 -1.50
CA ALA A 336 3.59 -28.71 -2.94
C ALA A 336 2.88 -27.51 -3.60
N GLY A 337 2.25 -26.65 -2.79
CA GLY A 337 1.30 -25.64 -3.25
C GLY A 337 -0.08 -26.25 -3.51
N SER A 338 -1.13 -25.62 -2.98
CA SER A 338 -2.51 -26.09 -3.14
C SER A 338 -3.30 -25.25 -4.15
N LYS A 339 -4.46 -25.74 -4.58
CA LYS A 339 -5.39 -24.95 -5.40
C LYS A 339 -5.90 -23.71 -4.66
N ASP A 340 -6.19 -23.82 -3.37
CA ASP A 340 -6.66 -22.71 -2.53
C ASP A 340 -5.57 -21.63 -2.37
N GLY A 341 -4.31 -22.06 -2.27
CA GLY A 341 -3.13 -21.19 -2.29
C GLY A 341 -2.70 -20.74 -3.69
N LYS A 342 -3.46 -21.07 -4.75
CA LYS A 342 -3.14 -20.79 -6.17
C LYS A 342 -1.74 -21.27 -6.59
N GLY A 343 -1.30 -22.40 -6.03
CA GLY A 343 0.00 -23.00 -6.28
C GLY A 343 1.17 -22.32 -5.55
N VAL A 344 0.92 -21.28 -4.73
CA VAL A 344 1.96 -20.64 -3.91
C VAL A 344 2.34 -21.58 -2.77
N THR A 345 3.60 -21.99 -2.73
CA THR A 345 4.12 -22.91 -1.71
C THR A 345 4.32 -22.23 -0.36
N PHE A 346 4.43 -23.01 0.70
CA PHE A 346 4.75 -22.52 2.05
C PHE A 346 6.04 -21.69 2.08
N GLU A 347 7.08 -22.13 1.36
CA GLU A 347 8.34 -21.40 1.25
C GLU A 347 8.15 -20.05 0.57
N GLN A 348 7.41 -20.00 -0.54
CA GLN A 348 7.14 -18.76 -1.26
C GLN A 348 6.30 -17.79 -0.41
N ALA A 349 5.33 -18.29 0.34
CA ALA A 349 4.53 -17.50 1.26
C ALA A 349 5.37 -16.82 2.35
N MET A 350 6.46 -17.44 2.81
CA MET A 350 7.34 -16.89 3.85
C MET A 350 8.52 -16.06 3.30
N HIS A 351 9.01 -16.38 2.10
CA HIS A 351 10.29 -15.84 1.59
C HIS A 351 10.19 -14.98 0.32
N SER A 352 9.00 -14.75 -0.22
CA SER A 352 8.84 -13.89 -1.41
C SER A 352 9.47 -12.51 -1.21
N LYS A 353 10.47 -12.15 -2.01
CA LYS A 353 11.18 -10.87 -1.83
C LYS A 353 10.35 -9.63 -2.14
N THR A 354 9.23 -9.80 -2.85
CA THR A 354 8.40 -8.70 -3.37
C THR A 354 7.02 -8.65 -2.74
N ASN A 355 6.58 -9.72 -2.10
CA ASN A 355 5.24 -9.80 -1.52
C ASN A 355 5.27 -9.43 -0.02
N LYS A 356 4.55 -8.37 0.35
CA LYS A 356 4.42 -7.84 1.72
C LYS A 356 3.76 -8.81 2.70
N GLN A 357 3.02 -9.82 2.23
CA GLN A 357 2.47 -10.87 3.07
C GLN A 357 3.56 -11.82 3.61
N SER A 358 4.74 -11.83 3.01
CA SER A 358 5.86 -12.68 3.42
C SER A 358 6.80 -11.95 4.39
N CYS A 359 7.55 -12.72 5.18
CA CYS A 359 8.53 -12.17 6.13
C CYS A 359 9.59 -11.33 5.40
N ILE A 360 10.17 -11.89 4.33
CA ILE A 360 11.25 -11.22 3.59
C ILE A 360 10.74 -10.02 2.81
N GLY A 361 9.59 -10.13 2.14
CA GLY A 361 9.05 -9.03 1.35
C GLY A 361 8.63 -7.83 2.20
N CYS A 362 8.00 -8.06 3.36
CA CYS A 362 7.69 -6.99 4.30
C CYS A 362 8.96 -6.34 4.86
N HIS A 363 9.96 -7.14 5.27
CA HIS A 363 11.22 -6.61 5.77
C HIS A 363 11.98 -5.81 4.70
N ASN A 364 11.95 -6.23 3.43
CA ASN A 364 12.54 -5.49 2.32
C ASN A 364 11.84 -4.14 2.09
N GLU A 365 10.52 -4.07 2.27
CA GLU A 365 9.81 -2.78 2.21
C GLU A 365 10.26 -1.85 3.35
N GLN A 366 10.43 -2.37 4.56
CA GLN A 366 10.95 -1.57 5.68
C GLN A 366 12.38 -1.07 5.42
N GLN A 367 13.20 -1.84 4.70
CA GLN A 367 14.55 -1.44 4.28
C GLN A 367 14.55 -0.32 3.22
N ALA A 368 13.41 -0.05 2.56
CA ALA A 368 13.27 1.05 1.60
C ALA A 368 13.00 2.41 2.27
N THR A 369 12.87 2.46 3.60
CA THR A 369 12.75 3.73 4.34
C THR A 369 14.06 4.53 4.31
N PRO A 370 14.02 5.88 4.39
CA PRO A 370 15.21 6.72 4.24
C PRO A 370 16.39 6.31 5.14
N ASN A 371 16.15 5.98 6.41
CA ASN A 371 17.20 5.59 7.36
C ASN A 371 17.88 4.25 7.05
N CYS A 372 17.30 3.43 6.16
CA CYS A 372 17.79 2.10 5.81
C CYS A 372 18.29 2.04 4.35
N GLN A 373 17.60 2.76 3.46
CA GLN A 373 17.79 2.67 2.02
C GLN A 373 19.19 3.11 1.58
N GLY A 374 19.85 3.99 2.35
CA GLY A 374 21.24 4.41 2.11
C GLY A 374 22.19 3.24 1.95
N CYS A 375 22.08 2.21 2.82
CA CYS A 375 22.85 0.98 2.71
C CYS A 375 22.13 -0.07 1.85
N HIS A 376 20.83 -0.30 2.10
CA HIS A 376 20.09 -1.44 1.54
C HIS A 376 19.83 -1.34 0.02
N ARG A 377 19.82 -0.14 -0.57
CA ARG A 377 19.59 0.01 -2.02
C ARG A 377 20.77 -0.47 -2.88
N GLY A 378 21.99 -0.31 -2.36
CA GLY A 378 23.23 -0.65 -3.06
C GLY A 378 23.73 -2.07 -2.81
N LEU A 379 23.22 -2.74 -1.77
CA LEU A 379 23.50 -4.14 -1.51
C LEU A 379 22.73 -5.00 -2.52
N THR A 380 23.45 -5.84 -3.27
CA THR A 380 22.85 -6.65 -4.32
C THR A 380 21.79 -7.60 -3.75
N ALA A 381 20.54 -7.43 -4.18
CA ALA A 381 19.44 -8.36 -3.89
C ALA A 381 19.69 -9.80 -4.41
N ALA A 382 20.76 -9.97 -5.19
CA ALA A 382 21.22 -11.21 -5.79
C ALA A 382 22.16 -12.05 -4.89
N ARG A 383 22.58 -11.54 -3.72
CA ARG A 383 23.34 -12.40 -2.78
C ARG A 383 22.43 -13.53 -2.34
N LYS A 384 22.85 -14.78 -2.61
CA LYS A 384 22.18 -15.97 -2.09
C LYS A 384 22.19 -15.88 -0.56
N ALA A 385 21.05 -16.20 0.06
CA ALA A 385 21.00 -16.35 1.50
C ALA A 385 22.04 -17.41 1.92
N ASP A 386 22.84 -17.08 2.92
CA ASP A 386 23.77 -18.01 3.56
C ASP A 386 23.15 -18.59 4.84
N ASP A 387 23.78 -19.64 5.38
CA ASP A 387 23.27 -20.34 6.57
C ASP A 387 23.10 -19.39 7.78
N ALA A 388 23.98 -18.38 7.89
CA ALA A 388 23.89 -17.36 8.92
C ALA A 388 22.59 -16.54 8.78
N SER A 389 22.24 -16.10 7.57
CA SER A 389 20.98 -15.38 7.31
C SER A 389 19.74 -16.25 7.55
N CYS A 390 19.79 -17.54 7.21
CA CYS A 390 18.71 -18.49 7.47
C CYS A 390 18.49 -18.66 8.99
N SER A 391 19.57 -18.77 9.76
CA SER A 391 19.53 -18.98 11.22
C SER A 391 18.94 -17.80 12.01
N GLN A 392 18.84 -16.62 11.40
CA GLN A 392 18.15 -15.47 12.00
C GLN A 392 16.67 -15.76 12.23
N CYS A 393 16.03 -16.58 11.39
CA CYS A 393 14.64 -16.99 11.59
C CYS A 393 14.55 -18.45 12.06
N HIS A 394 15.26 -19.35 11.39
CA HIS A 394 15.17 -20.78 11.60
C HIS A 394 16.01 -21.20 12.81
N THR A 395 15.35 -21.58 13.90
CA THR A 395 16.01 -21.89 15.16
C THR A 395 15.86 -23.38 15.49
N ALA A 396 16.98 -24.07 15.72
CA ALA A 396 16.94 -25.45 16.19
C ALA A 396 16.22 -25.53 17.54
N VAL A 397 15.31 -26.49 17.67
CA VAL A 397 14.50 -26.69 18.87
C VAL A 397 14.86 -28.04 19.48
N PRO A 398 15.47 -28.07 20.68
CA PRO A 398 15.80 -29.33 21.34
C PRO A 398 14.55 -30.21 21.54
N GLY A 399 14.64 -31.48 21.14
CA GLY A 399 13.56 -32.45 21.30
C GLY A 399 12.42 -32.33 20.29
N ILE A 400 12.53 -31.47 19.28
CA ILE A 400 11.55 -31.32 18.19
C ILE A 400 12.25 -31.43 16.85
N SER A 401 11.83 -32.43 16.08
CA SER A 401 12.11 -32.54 14.66
C SER A 401 11.10 -31.71 13.85
N GLY A 402 11.45 -31.28 12.63
CA GLY A 402 10.54 -30.57 11.73
C GLY A 402 9.29 -31.38 11.29
N LYS A 403 9.11 -32.59 11.82
CA LYS A 403 7.97 -33.49 11.57
C LYS A 403 6.95 -33.53 12.71
N ASP A 404 7.28 -33.00 13.88
CA ASP A 404 6.42 -33.12 15.05
C ASP A 404 5.23 -32.17 14.96
N VAL A 405 4.03 -32.73 15.13
CA VAL A 405 2.78 -31.97 15.16
C VAL A 405 2.57 -31.42 16.58
N LEU A 406 2.72 -30.11 16.72
CA LEU A 406 2.58 -29.42 18.00
C LEU A 406 1.18 -28.82 18.17
N SER A 407 0.62 -28.97 19.37
CA SER A 407 -0.59 -28.25 19.75
C SER A 407 -0.35 -26.73 19.80
N PRO A 408 -1.40 -25.90 19.65
CA PRO A 408 -1.26 -24.44 19.74
C PRO A 408 -0.59 -23.97 21.04
N ALA A 409 -0.90 -24.60 22.17
CA ALA A 409 -0.31 -24.28 23.47
C ALA A 409 1.20 -24.61 23.53
N GLN A 410 1.61 -25.76 22.98
CA GLN A 410 3.03 -26.11 22.86
C GLN A 410 3.75 -25.11 21.97
N LYS A 411 3.20 -24.79 20.80
CA LYS A 411 3.78 -23.77 19.88
C LYS A 411 3.97 -22.42 20.58
N ALA A 412 2.98 -21.96 21.34
CA ALA A 412 3.08 -20.69 22.05
C ALA A 412 4.17 -20.70 23.11
N SER A 413 4.14 -21.67 24.03
CA SER A 413 5.11 -21.78 25.14
C SER A 413 6.56 -21.88 24.65
N MET A 414 6.80 -22.66 23.60
CA MET A 414 8.12 -22.83 23.03
C MET A 414 8.63 -21.58 22.33
N ALA A 415 7.77 -20.93 21.54
CA ALA A 415 8.11 -19.67 20.89
C ALA A 415 8.45 -18.59 21.93
N GLU A 416 7.65 -18.44 22.98
CA GLU A 416 7.94 -17.49 24.07
C GLU A 416 9.29 -17.76 24.72
N THR A 417 9.61 -19.03 24.98
CA THR A 417 10.89 -19.42 25.58
C THR A 417 12.08 -19.09 24.66
N LEU A 418 11.97 -19.37 23.36
CA LEU A 418 13.02 -19.08 22.39
C LEU A 418 13.18 -17.58 22.15
N LEU A 419 12.07 -16.84 22.08
CA LEU A 419 12.09 -15.39 21.90
C LEU A 419 12.68 -14.67 23.10
N LYS A 420 12.40 -15.10 24.33
CA LYS A 420 13.00 -14.55 25.57
C LYS A 420 14.52 -14.69 25.62
N LYS A 421 15.08 -15.68 24.91
CA LYS A 421 16.54 -15.87 24.79
C LYS A 421 17.20 -14.94 23.77
N ARG A 422 16.43 -14.28 22.90
CA ARG A 422 16.97 -13.33 21.92
C ARG A 422 17.36 -12.05 22.63
N THR A 423 18.60 -11.62 22.42
CA THR A 423 19.14 -10.34 22.91
C THR A 423 19.45 -9.41 21.73
N PRO A 424 18.41 -8.89 21.03
CA PRO A 424 18.62 -8.02 19.88
C PRO A 424 19.36 -6.77 20.32
N THR A 425 20.60 -6.63 19.87
CA THR A 425 21.46 -5.50 20.19
C THR A 425 22.09 -5.05 18.90
N LEU A 426 21.83 -3.79 18.54
CA LEU A 426 22.53 -3.16 17.43
C LEU A 426 24.01 -3.06 17.80
N SER A 427 24.86 -3.74 17.04
CA SER A 427 26.29 -3.84 17.33
C SER A 427 27.12 -3.12 16.27
N THR A 428 28.22 -2.51 16.71
CA THR A 428 29.26 -1.97 15.83
C THR A 428 30.62 -2.05 16.53
N TYR A 429 31.71 -1.85 15.79
CA TYR A 429 33.05 -1.81 16.38
C TYR A 429 33.19 -0.63 17.37
N PRO A 430 34.09 -0.75 18.37
CA PRO A 430 34.43 0.36 19.25
C PRO A 430 34.81 1.62 18.46
N VAL A 431 34.46 2.79 18.98
CA VAL A 431 34.60 4.07 18.26
C VAL A 431 36.08 4.39 17.97
N GLU A 432 36.97 3.96 18.86
CA GLU A 432 38.42 4.04 18.75
C GLU A 432 38.98 3.23 17.58
N ASP A 433 38.32 2.13 17.19
CA ASP A 433 38.69 1.30 16.05
C ASP A 433 38.19 1.86 14.71
N ILE A 434 37.32 2.88 14.75
CA ILE A 434 36.74 3.51 13.58
C ILE A 434 37.49 4.82 13.30
N PRO A 435 38.17 4.98 12.15
CA PRO A 435 38.91 6.20 11.83
C PRO A 435 38.01 7.44 11.87
N GLU A 436 38.48 8.51 12.50
CA GLU A 436 37.74 9.78 12.60
C GLU A 436 37.55 10.41 11.22
N LYS A 437 38.65 10.49 10.47
CA LYS A 437 38.70 10.97 9.09
C LYS A 437 39.39 9.96 8.19
N VAL A 438 38.94 9.89 6.94
CA VAL A 438 39.59 9.13 5.86
C VAL A 438 39.81 10.07 4.70
N VAL A 439 41.04 10.13 4.19
CA VAL A 439 41.41 10.94 3.02
C VAL A 439 41.35 10.05 1.78
N ILE A 440 40.49 10.41 0.82
CA ILE A 440 40.35 9.70 -0.45
C ILE A 440 41.04 10.54 -1.53
N GLN A 441 42.11 10.00 -2.10
CA GLN A 441 43.03 10.75 -2.99
C GLN A 441 43.46 9.97 -4.25
N GLU A 442 42.96 8.75 -4.41
CA GLU A 442 43.32 7.81 -5.48
C GLU A 442 43.00 8.32 -6.90
N LEU A 443 42.15 9.34 -7.04
CA LEU A 443 41.71 9.95 -8.30
C LEU A 443 41.94 11.47 -8.33
N MET A 444 42.88 11.97 -7.52
CA MET A 444 43.16 13.42 -7.43
C MET A 444 43.70 13.96 -8.77
N ASP A 445 42.89 14.77 -9.44
CA ASP A 445 43.24 15.49 -10.66
C ASP A 445 42.73 16.95 -10.61
N GLN A 446 41.49 17.18 -11.07
CA GLN A 446 40.84 18.50 -11.10
C GLN A 446 40.42 19.03 -9.71
N TYR A 447 40.26 18.13 -8.75
CA TYR A 447 39.84 18.43 -7.39
C TYR A 447 40.87 17.90 -6.39
N LYS A 448 40.91 18.53 -5.21
CA LYS A 448 41.68 18.09 -4.04
C LYS A 448 41.09 16.79 -3.46
N PRO A 449 41.83 16.06 -2.60
CA PRO A 449 41.32 14.89 -1.91
C PRO A 449 40.02 15.17 -1.14
N VAL A 450 39.15 14.16 -1.06
CA VAL A 450 37.96 14.21 -0.20
C VAL A 450 38.40 13.89 1.23
N GLU A 451 38.09 14.79 2.16
CA GLU A 451 38.21 14.53 3.59
C GLU A 451 36.87 13.99 4.13
N LEU A 452 36.73 12.68 4.19
CA LEU A 452 35.52 12.05 4.70
C LEU A 452 35.56 12.01 6.23
N ASN A 453 34.59 12.65 6.90
CA ASN A 453 34.36 12.53 8.35
C ASN A 453 33.76 11.15 8.69
N HIS A 454 34.55 10.10 8.49
CA HIS A 454 34.13 8.71 8.47
C HIS A 454 33.37 8.28 9.73
N ARG A 455 33.96 8.47 10.92
CA ARG A 455 33.32 8.11 12.20
C ARG A 455 31.99 8.82 12.42
N GLN A 456 31.87 10.09 12.01
CA GLN A 456 30.64 10.86 12.17
C GLN A 456 29.48 10.27 11.35
N HIS A 457 29.76 9.78 10.13
CA HIS A 457 28.75 9.11 9.30
C HIS A 457 28.27 7.81 9.96
N VAL A 458 29.20 6.99 10.48
CA VAL A 458 28.84 5.75 11.19
C VAL A 458 27.96 6.05 12.41
N GLN A 459 28.34 7.04 13.23
CA GLN A 459 27.56 7.42 14.41
C GLN A 459 26.16 7.93 14.04
N ALA A 460 26.02 8.71 12.96
CA ALA A 460 24.73 9.19 12.47
C ALA A 460 23.83 8.02 12.02
N LEU A 461 24.39 7.05 11.28
CA LEU A 461 23.68 5.84 10.86
C LEU A 461 23.23 5.03 12.09
N MET A 462 24.12 4.77 13.03
CA MET A 462 23.81 4.03 14.26
C MET A 462 22.71 4.71 15.09
N LYS A 463 22.74 6.05 15.18
CA LYS A 463 21.68 6.83 15.84
C LYS A 463 20.33 6.66 15.16
N GLY A 464 20.28 6.65 13.82
CA GLY A 464 19.06 6.43 13.05
C GLY A 464 18.46 5.02 13.20
N LEU A 465 19.29 4.04 13.57
CA LEU A 465 18.87 2.64 13.75
C LEU A 465 18.52 2.28 15.20
N LYS A 466 18.85 3.14 16.17
CA LYS A 466 18.83 2.82 17.60
C LYS A 466 17.52 2.22 18.10
N ASP A 467 16.37 2.70 17.64
CA ASP A 467 15.06 2.25 18.15
C ASP A 467 14.39 1.21 17.24
N ASN A 468 15.04 0.81 16.14
CA ASN A 468 14.48 -0.13 15.18
C ASN A 468 14.79 -1.59 15.57
N LYS A 469 13.76 -2.32 16.02
CA LYS A 469 13.88 -3.72 16.45
C LYS A 469 14.31 -4.68 15.33
N LEU A 470 13.92 -4.40 14.08
CA LEU A 470 14.33 -5.19 12.93
C LEU A 470 15.85 -5.05 12.70
N ALA A 471 16.37 -3.82 12.70
CA ALA A 471 17.80 -3.56 12.58
C ALA A 471 18.60 -4.13 13.75
N GLN A 472 18.14 -3.96 15.00
CA GLN A 472 18.79 -4.54 16.19
C GLN A 472 18.90 -6.06 16.15
N TYR A 473 17.96 -6.73 15.49
CA TYR A 473 17.95 -8.19 15.39
C TYR A 473 18.83 -8.70 14.25
N PHE A 474 18.67 -8.15 13.04
CA PHE A 474 19.38 -8.63 11.86
C PHE A 474 20.82 -8.11 11.73
N HIS A 475 21.21 -7.08 12.50
CA HIS A 475 22.57 -6.51 12.50
C HIS A 475 23.30 -6.74 13.84
N GLY A 476 23.34 -8.01 14.29
CA GLY A 476 24.00 -8.39 15.55
C GLY A 476 25.53 -8.46 15.48
N ASP A 477 26.12 -8.67 14.29
CA ASP A 477 27.57 -8.69 14.11
C ASP A 477 28.13 -7.25 13.98
N PRO A 478 29.20 -6.89 14.72
CA PRO A 478 29.77 -5.53 14.74
C PRO A 478 30.18 -4.99 13.36
N GLY A 479 30.55 -5.85 12.42
CA GLY A 479 30.99 -5.45 11.09
C GLY A 479 29.86 -5.40 10.06
N THR A 480 28.64 -5.84 10.38
CA THR A 480 27.50 -5.86 9.44
C THR A 480 27.16 -4.46 8.92
N ILE A 481 27.09 -3.47 9.80
CA ILE A 481 26.83 -2.07 9.40
C ILE A 481 27.94 -1.54 8.48
N CYS A 482 29.19 -1.93 8.75
CA CYS A 482 30.34 -1.52 7.95
C CYS A 482 30.24 -2.04 6.51
N GLN A 483 29.66 -3.24 6.31
CA GLN A 483 29.44 -3.82 4.99
C GLN A 483 28.41 -3.06 4.14
N GLY A 484 27.64 -2.14 4.72
CA GLY A 484 26.78 -1.22 3.96
C GLY A 484 27.58 -0.36 2.98
N CYS A 485 28.83 -0.02 3.32
CA CYS A 485 29.76 0.65 2.42
C CYS A 485 30.88 -0.30 1.95
N HIS A 486 31.47 -1.06 2.86
CA HIS A 486 32.53 -2.04 2.61
C HIS A 486 31.98 -3.40 2.15
N HIS A 487 31.15 -3.37 1.11
CA HIS A 487 30.46 -4.54 0.59
C HIS A 487 31.40 -5.57 -0.08
N ASN A 488 30.91 -6.79 -0.29
CA ASN A 488 31.62 -7.88 -0.98
C ASN A 488 32.98 -8.28 -0.36
N SER A 489 33.17 -7.97 0.93
CA SER A 489 34.28 -8.44 1.75
C SER A 489 33.77 -8.96 3.10
N PRO A 490 34.48 -9.89 3.76
CA PRO A 490 34.12 -10.31 5.12
C PRO A 490 34.07 -9.12 6.10
N PRO A 491 33.20 -9.15 7.12
CA PRO A 491 33.20 -8.12 8.17
C PRO A 491 34.59 -8.03 8.83
N SER A 492 35.16 -6.82 8.89
CA SER A 492 36.50 -6.59 9.42
C SER A 492 36.66 -5.15 9.94
N LYS A 493 37.53 -4.95 10.94
CA LYS A 493 37.98 -3.61 11.37
C LYS A 493 38.83 -2.91 10.31
N ASN A 494 39.47 -3.69 9.43
CA ASN A 494 40.35 -3.22 8.36
C ASN A 494 39.80 -3.70 6.99
N PRO A 495 38.71 -3.11 6.49
CA PRO A 495 38.17 -3.48 5.19
C PRO A 495 39.13 -3.09 4.05
N PRO A 496 39.08 -3.79 2.90
CA PRO A 496 39.90 -3.45 1.74
C PRO A 496 39.52 -2.08 1.16
N LYS A 497 40.47 -1.42 0.50
CA LYS A 497 40.22 -0.19 -0.26
C LYS A 497 39.32 -0.47 -1.46
N CYS A 498 38.50 0.51 -1.84
CA CYS A 498 37.66 0.43 -3.05
C CYS A 498 38.49 0.11 -4.30
N ALA A 499 39.68 0.72 -4.42
CA ALA A 499 40.60 0.55 -5.54
C ALA A 499 41.12 -0.90 -5.72
N ASN A 500 41.04 -1.74 -4.69
CA ASN A 500 41.43 -3.15 -4.79
C ASN A 500 40.48 -3.95 -5.70
N CYS A 501 39.25 -3.48 -5.89
CA CYS A 501 38.23 -4.15 -6.70
C CYS A 501 37.64 -3.27 -7.81
N HIS A 502 37.73 -1.94 -7.68
CA HIS A 502 37.24 -0.96 -8.64
C HIS A 502 38.42 -0.29 -9.38
N PRO A 503 38.51 -0.41 -10.71
CA PRO A 503 39.65 0.10 -11.47
C PRO A 503 39.70 1.63 -11.49
N GLN A 504 40.90 2.21 -11.42
CA GLN A 504 41.11 3.66 -11.41
C GLN A 504 40.84 4.31 -12.78
N ALA A 505 41.06 3.61 -13.89
CA ALA A 505 40.81 4.15 -15.23
C ALA A 505 39.46 3.70 -15.82
N HIS A 506 38.80 4.60 -16.54
CA HIS A 506 37.63 4.28 -17.35
C HIS A 506 38.01 3.28 -18.45
N GLY A 507 37.29 2.16 -18.55
CA GLY A 507 37.51 1.15 -19.59
C GLY A 507 38.62 0.13 -19.31
N GLN A 508 39.35 0.23 -18.20
CA GLN A 508 40.21 -0.86 -17.74
C GLN A 508 39.36 -1.93 -17.07
N THR A 509 39.25 -3.09 -17.69
CA THR A 509 38.75 -4.29 -17.05
C THR A 509 39.93 -4.99 -16.38
N PHE A 510 39.80 -5.36 -15.10
CA PHE A 510 40.63 -6.46 -14.62
C PHE A 510 40.18 -7.70 -15.39
N ALA A 511 41.11 -8.58 -15.76
CA ALA A 511 40.89 -9.69 -16.69
C ALA A 511 39.75 -10.67 -16.32
N ASN A 512 39.10 -10.52 -15.17
CA ASN A 512 38.06 -11.41 -14.64
C ASN A 512 36.89 -10.68 -13.90
N ILE A 513 36.51 -9.45 -14.26
CA ILE A 513 35.42 -8.73 -13.55
C ILE A 513 34.07 -8.86 -14.25
N GLU A 514 33.03 -9.15 -13.46
CA GLU A 514 31.62 -9.07 -13.82
C GLU A 514 31.30 -7.76 -14.54
N ALA A 515 30.65 -7.82 -15.70
CA ALA A 515 30.34 -6.67 -16.57
C ALA A 515 29.56 -5.52 -15.90
N THR A 516 29.10 -5.70 -14.66
CA THR A 516 28.27 -4.78 -13.87
C THR A 516 29.06 -3.95 -12.85
N ARG A 517 30.37 -4.17 -12.66
CA ARG A 517 31.16 -3.43 -11.66
C ARG A 517 31.64 -2.07 -12.20
N PRO A 518 31.32 -0.93 -11.54
CA PRO A 518 31.75 0.38 -11.99
C PRO A 518 33.25 0.63 -11.75
N GLY A 519 33.85 1.56 -12.51
CA GLY A 519 35.17 2.12 -12.19
C GLY A 519 35.17 2.93 -10.88
N LEU A 520 36.34 3.24 -10.33
CA LEU A 520 36.50 3.84 -9.00
C LEU A 520 35.76 5.16 -8.83
N LEU A 521 35.78 6.05 -9.84
CA LEU A 521 35.06 7.33 -9.81
C LEU A 521 33.54 7.10 -9.67
N ALA A 522 33.00 6.23 -10.52
CA ALA A 522 31.58 5.90 -10.53
C ALA A 522 31.16 5.12 -9.27
N ALA A 523 32.04 4.30 -8.70
CA ALA A 523 31.81 3.62 -7.43
C ALA A 523 31.69 4.63 -6.27
N GLN A 524 32.63 5.58 -6.18
CA GLN A 524 32.65 6.61 -5.13
C GLN A 524 31.46 7.57 -5.25
N HIS A 525 31.21 8.13 -6.44
CA HIS A 525 30.04 9.00 -6.67
C HIS A 525 28.74 8.22 -6.49
N GLY A 526 28.65 7.01 -7.03
CA GLY A 526 27.48 6.15 -6.94
C GLY A 526 27.13 5.77 -5.50
N GLN A 527 28.12 5.54 -4.63
CA GLN A 527 27.87 5.25 -3.22
C GLN A 527 27.52 6.51 -2.42
N CYS A 528 28.33 7.57 -2.52
CA CYS A 528 28.15 8.78 -1.71
C CYS A 528 26.86 9.54 -2.07
N MET A 529 26.69 9.88 -3.36
CA MET A 529 25.58 10.73 -3.82
C MET A 529 24.24 10.02 -3.69
N ASN A 530 24.18 8.70 -3.95
CA ASN A 530 22.92 7.98 -3.80
C ASN A 530 22.53 7.84 -2.34
N CYS A 531 23.48 7.57 -1.42
CA CYS A 531 23.21 7.55 0.02
C CYS A 531 22.60 8.89 0.46
N HIS A 532 23.23 10.01 0.08
CA HIS A 532 22.72 11.34 0.43
C HIS A 532 21.33 11.60 -0.13
N LYS A 533 21.12 11.24 -1.40
CA LYS A 533 19.83 11.42 -2.09
C LYS A 533 18.71 10.62 -1.43
N VAL A 534 18.92 9.35 -1.10
CA VAL A 534 17.86 8.50 -0.53
C VAL A 534 17.62 8.78 0.95
N MET A 535 18.65 9.22 1.67
CA MET A 535 18.52 9.65 3.07
C MET A 535 18.04 11.10 3.20
N ALA A 536 17.92 11.83 2.09
CA ALA A 536 17.60 13.25 2.04
C ALA A 536 18.52 14.11 2.93
N VAL A 537 19.84 13.88 2.83
CA VAL A 537 20.89 14.62 3.56
C VAL A 537 21.81 15.39 2.62
N LYS A 538 22.52 16.38 3.17
CA LYS A 538 23.52 17.20 2.45
C LYS A 538 24.91 16.56 2.49
N PRO A 539 25.85 16.92 1.58
CA PRO A 539 25.67 17.73 0.36
C PRO A 539 24.75 17.09 -0.68
N GLU A 540 24.10 17.93 -1.47
CA GLU A 540 23.40 17.50 -2.70
C GLU A 540 24.41 17.10 -3.78
N ALA A 541 24.01 16.22 -4.70
CA ALA A 541 24.88 15.71 -5.76
C ALA A 541 25.41 16.81 -6.71
N THR A 542 24.77 17.97 -6.74
CA THR A 542 25.15 19.15 -7.54
C THR A 542 26.19 20.03 -6.84
N ALA A 543 26.44 19.85 -5.55
CA ALA A 543 27.34 20.68 -4.76
C ALA A 543 28.77 20.12 -4.76
N CYS A 544 29.41 20.07 -5.93
CA CYS A 544 30.72 19.42 -6.15
C CYS A 544 31.79 19.81 -5.11
N THR A 545 31.87 21.11 -4.78
CA THR A 545 32.90 21.66 -3.90
C THR A 545 32.68 21.40 -2.40
N GLU A 546 31.52 20.88 -2.01
CA GLU A 546 31.23 20.51 -0.62
C GLU A 546 31.91 19.19 -0.22
N CYS A 547 32.16 18.30 -1.18
CA CYS A 547 32.91 17.04 -0.96
C CYS A 547 34.41 17.21 -1.24
N HIS A 548 34.77 17.86 -2.35
CA HIS A 548 36.14 18.03 -2.78
C HIS A 548 36.37 19.44 -3.37
N LYS A 549 37.31 20.18 -2.78
CA LYS A 549 37.63 21.54 -3.23
C LYS A 549 38.32 21.52 -4.59
N GLU A 550 38.05 22.51 -5.43
CA GLU A 550 38.79 22.67 -6.69
C GLU A 550 40.29 22.78 -6.45
N ARG A 551 41.06 22.15 -7.33
CA ARG A 551 42.51 22.32 -7.36
C ARG A 551 42.80 23.59 -8.17
N LYS A 552 43.34 24.63 -7.53
CA LYS A 552 43.87 25.79 -8.25
C LYS A 552 44.99 25.30 -9.18
N LYS A 553 44.87 25.61 -10.47
CA LYS A 553 45.90 25.32 -11.48
C LYS A 553 47.20 26.03 -11.15
#